data_AF-A0A4Z0C9K8-F1
#
_entry.id   AF-A0A4Z0C9K8-F1
#
_cell.length_a   1.000
_cell.length_b   1.000
_cell.length_c   1.000
_cell.angle_alpha   90.00
_cell.angle_beta   90.00
_cell.angle_gamma   90.00
#
_symmetry.space_group_name_H-M   'P 1'
#
loop_
_entity.id
_entity.type
_entity.pdbx_description
1 polymer ?
#
loop_
_entity_poly.entity_id
_entity_poly.type
_entity_poly.pdbx_seq_one_letter_code
_entity_poly.pdbx_strand_id
1 'polypeptide(L)'
;MEFNRSERTILRELASEVYEAEARKVLAELDASFREWRKKQRLSSDLLADIHAFHQRDSRDLWATYQGLDDATVVARGVAFGFLPKKKVPSQILQKLDLEFWKGMARERRG
;
A
#
# COMPACT_ATOMS: atom_id res chain seq x y z
N MET A 1 -14.33 -7.07 -16.91
CA MET A 1 -15.63 -7.54 -16.40
C MET A 1 -16.25 -6.42 -15.58
N GLU A 2 -17.58 -6.32 -15.53
CA GLU A 2 -18.24 -5.25 -14.78
C GLU A 2 -18.55 -5.66 -13.33
N PHE A 3 -18.44 -4.70 -12.40
CA PHE A 3 -18.81 -4.87 -11.00
C PHE A 3 -20.20 -4.29 -10.75
N ASN A 4 -21.04 -5.06 -10.07
CA ASN A 4 -22.36 -4.60 -9.62
C ASN A 4 -22.23 -3.64 -8.42
N ARG A 5 -23.36 -3.08 -7.97
CA ARG A 5 -23.36 -2.09 -6.88
C ARG A 5 -22.79 -2.61 -5.56
N SER A 6 -23.12 -3.84 -5.15
CA SER A 6 -22.62 -4.39 -3.89
C SER A 6 -21.13 -4.73 -3.97
N GLU A 7 -20.68 -5.26 -5.10
CA GLU A 7 -19.25 -5.51 -5.36
C GLU A 7 -18.43 -4.22 -5.32
N ARG A 8 -18.94 -3.12 -5.90
CA ARG A 8 -18.27 -1.80 -5.84
C ARG A 8 -18.14 -1.26 -4.41
N THR A 9 -19.15 -1.50 -3.56
CA THR A 9 -19.06 -1.11 -2.14
C THR A 9 -17.97 -1.91 -1.42
N ILE A 10 -17.94 -3.23 -1.61
CA ILE A 10 -16.91 -4.09 -1.02
C ILE A 10 -15.52 -3.69 -1.52
N LEU A 11 -15.37 -3.43 -2.82
CA LEU A 11 -14.11 -2.99 -3.40
C LEU A 11 -13.59 -1.71 -2.76
N ARG A 12 -14.46 -0.71 -2.51
CA ARG A 12 -14.06 0.54 -1.85
C ARG A 12 -13.57 0.31 -0.43
N GLU A 13 -14.26 -0.53 0.34
CA GLU A 13 -13.86 -0.88 1.70
C GLU A 13 -12.50 -1.59 1.72
N LEU A 14 -12.33 -2.59 0.85
CA LEU A 14 -11.07 -3.30 0.71
C LEU A 14 -9.94 -2.39 0.20
N ALA A 15 -10.23 -1.47 -0.72
CA ALA A 15 -9.25 -0.51 -1.23
C ALA A 15 -8.76 0.43 -0.12
N SER A 16 -9.66 0.89 0.75
CA SER A 16 -9.31 1.67 1.94
C SER A 16 -8.42 0.86 2.91
N GLU A 17 -8.75 -0.42 3.15
CA GLU A 17 -7.89 -1.29 3.97
C GLU A 17 -6.49 -1.47 3.38
N VAL A 18 -6.39 -1.61 2.04
CA VAL A 18 -5.11 -1.75 1.34
C VAL A 18 -4.28 -0.48 1.49
N TYR A 19 -4.90 0.70 1.30
CA TYR A 19 -4.25 1.99 1.51
C TYR A 19 -3.69 2.10 2.93
N GLU A 20 -4.51 1.83 3.94
CA GLU A 20 -4.09 1.91 5.34
C GLU A 20 -2.96 0.93 5.68
N ALA A 21 -3.00 -0.28 5.13
CA ALA A 21 -1.95 -1.28 5.32
C ALA A 21 -0.61 -0.83 4.70
N GLU A 22 -0.63 -0.25 3.51
CA GLU A 22 0.56 0.25 2.86
C GLU A 22 1.09 1.53 3.53
N ALA A 23 0.22 2.49 3.85
CA ALA A 23 0.57 3.70 4.58
C ALA A 23 1.24 3.35 5.92
N ARG A 24 0.69 2.36 6.65
CA ARG A 24 1.29 1.86 7.89
C ARG A 24 2.69 1.30 7.68
N LYS A 25 2.94 0.59 6.58
CA LYS A 25 4.27 0.06 6.28
C LYS A 25 5.29 1.19 6.11
N VAL A 26 4.95 2.19 5.28
CA VAL A 26 5.85 3.33 5.04
C VAL A 26 6.09 4.12 6.33
N LEU A 27 5.04 4.37 7.12
CA LEU A 27 5.16 5.05 8.41
C LEU A 27 5.97 4.26 9.44
N ALA A 28 5.94 2.92 9.39
CA ALA A 28 6.73 2.09 10.29
C ALA A 28 8.24 2.23 10.04
N GLU A 29 8.65 2.48 8.79
CA GLU A 29 10.05 2.77 8.44
C GLU A 29 10.49 4.10 9.09
N LEU A 30 9.65 5.14 9.01
CA LEU A 30 9.93 6.41 9.69
C LEU A 30 9.92 6.28 11.23
N ASP A 31 8.98 5.50 11.80
CA ASP A 31 8.96 5.24 13.24
C ASP A 31 10.22 4.51 13.73
N ALA A 32 10.84 3.66 12.90
CA ALA A 32 12.12 3.04 13.22
C ALA A 32 13.22 4.10 13.44
N SER A 33 13.31 5.12 12.57
CA SER A 33 14.23 6.25 12.76
C SER A 33 13.94 7.00 14.06
N PHE A 34 12.67 7.24 14.41
CA PHE A 34 12.30 7.85 15.69
C PHE A 34 12.72 6.98 16.90
N ARG A 35 12.66 5.65 16.80
CA ARG A 35 13.11 4.74 17.87
C ARG A 35 14.62 4.78 18.05
N GLU A 36 15.40 4.79 16.98
CA GLU A 36 16.87 4.92 17.05
C GLU A 36 17.29 6.25 17.66
N TRP A 37 16.64 7.34 17.25
CA TRP A 37 16.88 8.67 17.79
C TRP A 37 16.60 8.73 19.30
N ARG A 38 15.47 8.18 19.77
CA ARG A 38 15.15 8.07 21.20
C ARG A 38 16.21 7.30 22.00
N LYS A 39 16.88 6.33 21.38
CA LYS A 39 17.98 5.56 21.97
C LYS A 39 19.34 6.25 21.87
N LYS A 40 19.41 7.48 21.34
CA LYS A 40 20.64 8.22 21.03
C LYS A 40 21.57 7.49 20.03
N GLN A 41 20.99 6.61 19.22
CA GLN A 41 21.70 5.86 18.17
C GLN A 41 21.69 6.60 16.82
N ARG A 42 20.93 7.69 16.72
CA ARG A 42 20.74 8.51 15.54
C ARG A 42 20.73 9.98 15.94
N LEU A 43 21.37 10.86 15.16
CA LEU A 43 21.36 12.29 15.46
C LEU A 43 20.03 12.91 15.07
N SER A 44 19.67 14.03 15.71
CA SER A 44 18.46 14.77 15.35
C SER A 44 18.52 15.30 13.91
N SER A 45 19.71 15.64 13.39
CA SER A 45 19.91 16.05 12.00
C SER A 45 19.53 14.94 11.01
N ASP A 46 19.89 13.70 11.33
CA ASP A 46 19.62 12.55 10.47
C ASP A 46 18.12 12.22 10.48
N LEU A 47 17.48 12.31 11.65
CA LEU A 47 16.03 12.15 11.76
C LEU A 47 15.28 13.24 10.97
N LEU A 48 15.73 14.50 11.03
CA LEU A 48 15.14 15.58 10.24
C LEU A 48 15.28 15.33 8.73
N ALA A 49 16.42 14.78 8.29
CA ALA A 49 16.64 14.39 6.91
C ALA A 49 15.69 13.26 6.48
N ASP A 50 15.46 12.24 7.33
CA ASP A 50 14.50 11.17 7.04
C ASP A 50 13.07 11.69 6.91
N ILE A 51 12.64 12.57 7.83
CA ILE A 51 11.31 13.19 7.78
C ILE A 51 11.15 13.98 6.47
N HIS A 52 12.19 14.70 6.07
CA HIS A 52 12.19 15.44 4.81
C HIS A 52 12.11 14.48 3.60
N ALA A 53 12.88 13.39 3.60
CA ALA A 53 12.86 12.39 2.55
C ALA A 53 11.48 11.73 2.43
N PHE A 54 10.90 11.29 3.55
CA PHE A 54 9.55 10.73 3.62
C PHE A 54 8.51 11.70 3.05
N HIS A 55 8.59 12.98 3.42
CA HIS A 55 7.65 13.99 2.92
C HIS A 55 7.82 14.27 1.41
N GLN A 56 9.06 14.27 0.90
CA GLN A 56 9.32 14.60 -0.50
C GLN A 56 9.07 13.44 -1.46
N ARG A 57 9.22 12.19 -1.01
CA ARG A 57 9.16 11.00 -1.84
C ARG A 57 8.03 10.07 -1.40
N ASP A 58 8.19 9.39 -0.28
CA ASP A 58 7.32 8.26 0.05
C ASP A 58 5.85 8.64 0.20
N SER A 59 5.57 9.77 0.84
CA SER A 59 4.20 10.27 0.99
C SER A 59 3.58 10.67 -0.36
N ARG A 60 4.39 11.23 -1.26
CA ARG A 60 3.97 11.64 -2.61
C ARG A 60 3.77 10.45 -3.53
N ASP A 61 4.66 9.47 -3.48
CA ASP A 61 4.57 8.24 -4.27
C ASP A 61 3.35 7.43 -3.85
N LEU A 62 3.08 7.36 -2.53
CA LEU A 62 1.86 6.75 -2.02
C LEU A 62 0.62 7.51 -2.53
N TRP A 63 0.58 8.83 -2.37
CA TRP A 63 -0.55 9.63 -2.83
C TRP A 63 -0.78 9.50 -4.35
N ALA A 64 0.28 9.63 -5.15
CA ALA A 64 0.22 9.53 -6.62
C ALA A 64 -0.26 8.15 -7.07
N THR A 65 0.17 7.09 -6.39
CA THR A 65 -0.29 5.73 -6.65
C THR A 65 -1.81 5.63 -6.47
N TYR A 66 -2.35 6.09 -5.36
CA TYR A 66 -3.78 5.90 -5.07
C TYR A 66 -4.70 6.90 -5.76
N GLN A 67 -4.19 8.05 -6.19
CA GLN A 67 -4.98 9.00 -6.99
C GLN A 67 -5.30 8.46 -8.39
N GLY A 68 -4.39 7.66 -8.97
CA GLY A 68 -4.51 7.16 -10.35
C GLY A 68 -5.20 5.80 -10.50
N LEU A 69 -5.55 5.13 -9.41
CA LEU A 69 -6.06 3.75 -9.44
C LEU A 69 -7.53 3.70 -9.03
N ASP A 70 -8.32 2.88 -9.74
CA ASP A 70 -9.66 2.53 -9.31
C ASP A 70 -9.64 1.48 -8.18
N ASP A 71 -10.77 1.34 -7.46
CA ASP A 71 -10.88 0.45 -6.31
C ASP A 71 -10.52 -1.01 -6.65
N ALA A 72 -10.90 -1.49 -7.84
CA ALA A 72 -10.60 -2.85 -8.29
C ALA A 72 -9.08 -3.05 -8.46
N THR A 73 -8.42 -2.08 -9.06
CA THR A 73 -6.97 -2.10 -9.28
C THR A 73 -6.22 -2.00 -7.98
N VAL A 74 -6.67 -1.17 -7.03
CA VAL A 74 -6.11 -1.09 -5.67
C VAL A 74 -6.20 -2.45 -4.97
N VAL A 75 -7.36 -3.11 -4.99
CA VAL A 75 -7.54 -4.43 -4.36
C VAL A 75 -6.65 -5.49 -5.01
N ALA A 76 -6.59 -5.54 -6.36
CA ALA A 76 -5.75 -6.49 -7.07
C ALA A 76 -4.26 -6.33 -6.71
N ARG A 77 -3.78 -5.08 -6.72
CA ARG A 77 -2.43 -4.71 -6.27
C ARG A 77 -2.22 -5.10 -4.81
N GLY A 78 -3.14 -4.76 -3.92
CA GLY A 78 -3.06 -5.08 -2.50
C GLY A 78 -2.91 -6.57 -2.23
N VAL A 79 -3.63 -7.41 -2.97
CA VAL A 79 -3.49 -8.87 -2.87
C VAL A 79 -2.13 -9.35 -3.39
N ALA A 80 -1.65 -8.83 -4.52
CA ALA A 80 -0.36 -9.23 -5.09
C ALA A 80 0.84 -8.81 -4.23
N PHE A 81 0.81 -7.61 -3.69
CA PHE A 81 1.88 -7.07 -2.84
C PHE A 81 1.81 -7.57 -1.40
N GLY A 82 0.70 -8.21 -1.00
CA GLY A 82 0.52 -8.80 0.33
C GLY A 82 -0.04 -7.85 1.38
N PHE A 83 -0.53 -6.67 0.98
CA PHE A 83 -1.22 -5.73 1.86
C PHE A 83 -2.64 -6.19 2.23
N LEU A 84 -3.26 -7.02 1.38
CA LEU A 84 -4.56 -7.61 1.62
C LEU A 84 -4.52 -9.14 1.47
N PRO A 85 -4.83 -9.93 2.51
CA PRO A 85 -4.91 -11.37 2.39
C PRO A 85 -5.96 -11.79 1.35
N LYS A 86 -5.59 -12.64 0.39
CA LYS A 86 -6.52 -13.14 -0.65
C LYS A 86 -7.83 -13.69 -0.07
N LYS A 87 -7.77 -14.37 1.08
CA LYS A 87 -8.92 -14.94 1.79
C LYS A 87 -9.96 -13.91 2.28
N LYS A 88 -9.59 -12.63 2.42
CA LYS A 88 -10.52 -11.56 2.78
C LYS A 88 -11.35 -11.09 1.57
N VAL A 89 -10.93 -11.40 0.35
CA VAL A 89 -11.62 -10.97 -0.85
C VAL A 89 -12.63 -12.05 -1.27
N PRO A 90 -13.93 -11.72 -1.45
CA PRO A 90 -14.91 -12.65 -1.95
C PRO A 90 -14.50 -13.30 -3.28
N SER A 91 -14.77 -14.58 -3.46
CA SER A 91 -14.36 -15.36 -4.65
C SER A 91 -14.89 -14.76 -5.95
N GLN A 92 -16.12 -14.24 -5.94
CA GLN A 92 -16.77 -13.58 -7.08
C GLN A 92 -16.01 -12.32 -7.54
N ILE A 93 -15.47 -11.55 -6.60
CA ILE A 93 -14.65 -10.37 -6.90
C ILE A 93 -13.26 -10.83 -7.37
N LEU A 94 -12.64 -11.79 -6.67
CA LEU A 94 -11.31 -12.31 -7.03
C LEU A 94 -11.22 -12.78 -8.47
N GLN A 95 -12.26 -13.43 -9.00
CA GLN A 95 -12.30 -13.91 -10.39
C GLN A 95 -12.31 -12.78 -11.42
N LYS A 96 -12.73 -11.58 -11.03
CA LYS A 96 -12.81 -10.39 -11.90
C LYS A 96 -11.54 -9.52 -11.84
N LEU A 97 -10.67 -9.74 -10.86
CA LEU A 97 -9.45 -8.95 -10.66
C LEU A 97 -8.30 -9.46 -11.55
N ASP A 98 -7.53 -8.53 -12.11
CA ASP A 98 -6.31 -8.86 -12.84
C ASP A 98 -5.13 -9.10 -11.89
N LEU A 99 -5.14 -10.24 -11.20
CA LEU A 99 -4.12 -10.58 -10.22
C LEU A 99 -2.78 -10.98 -10.85
N GLU A 100 -2.78 -11.52 -12.07
CA GLU A 100 -1.54 -12.02 -12.69
C GLU A 100 -0.64 -10.88 -13.15
N PHE A 101 -1.22 -9.81 -13.71
CA PHE A 101 -0.48 -8.57 -14.01
C PHE A 101 0.23 -8.05 -12.75
N TRP A 102 -0.51 -7.86 -11.66
CA TRP A 102 0.05 -7.31 -10.43
C TRP A 102 1.03 -8.24 -9.72
N LYS A 103 0.87 -9.56 -9.83
CA LYS A 103 1.87 -10.52 -9.35
C LYS A 103 3.16 -10.46 -10.16
N GLY A 104 3.11 -10.15 -11.46
CA GLY A 104 4.29 -9.87 -12.28
C GLY A 104 5.05 -8.66 -11.72
N MET A 105 4.36 -7.54 -11.58
CA MET A 105 4.91 -6.29 -11.02
C MET A 105 5.50 -6.46 -9.61
N ALA A 106 4.82 -7.25 -8.76
CA ALA A 106 5.30 -7.52 -7.40
C ALA A 106 6.56 -8.39 -7.36
N ARG A 107 6.80 -9.23 -8.38
CA ARG A 107 8.02 -10.04 -8.51
C ARG A 107 9.21 -9.17 -8.94
N GLU A 108 9.01 -8.27 -9.90
CA GLU A 108 10.06 -7.34 -10.37
C GLU A 108 10.54 -6.40 -9.28
N ARG A 109 9.66 -5.92 -8.39
CA ARG A 109 10.04 -5.07 -7.25
C ARG A 109 10.79 -5.81 -6.12
N ARG A 110 10.85 -7.15 -6.15
CA ARG A 110 11.53 -7.97 -5.13
C ARG A 110 12.85 -8.57 -5.62
N GLY A 111 13.13 -8.52 -6.92
CA GLY A 111 14.41 -8.91 -7.52
C GLY A 111 15.36 -7.73 -7.61
#